data_AF-A0A182GW14-F1
#
_entry.id   AF-A0A182GW14-F1
#
_cell.length_a   1.000
_cell.length_b   1.000
_cell.length_c   1.000
_cell.angle_alpha   90.00
_cell.angle_beta   90.00
_cell.angle_gamma   90.00
#
_symmetry.space_group_name_H-M   'P 1'
#
loop_
_entity.id
_entity.type
_entity.pdbx_description
1 polymer ?
#
loop_
_entity_poly.entity_id
_entity_poly.type
_entity_poly.pdbx_seq_one_letter_code
_entity_poly.pdbx_strand_id
1 'polypeptide(L)'
;MLFEAVQNGDLEKVTVLLDTGADVNERDEKFFNTALHRSIFAQRNRPELIDLLISRGADCNALNKKYLTASELALEKKLDDLAKHMILRETEHIDNHLAYFLLIRRGNLQLLEFLISIKSLKYEDEILIIAKAYGELKLKNVPLKEHMEAYLNEILINHDYWLVNDGGGGRQRKQDRVQNVHRIREIVDNVRELVTSYDNYNLMDVDSIFLLRLSYILENIFFIRNQYKELPLHHVEFCIGEYRIYLYCP
;
A
#
# COMPACT_ATOMS: atom_id res chain seq x y z
N MET A 1 18.10 -30.97 -17.71
CA MET A 1 16.99 -31.76 -18.29
C MET A 1 15.63 -31.15 -17.99
N LEU A 2 15.31 -30.83 -16.72
CA LEU A 2 14.04 -30.17 -16.36
C LEU A 2 13.86 -28.82 -17.09
N PHE A 3 14.86 -27.93 -17.04
CA PHE A 3 14.78 -26.62 -17.70
C PHE A 3 14.56 -26.70 -19.22
N GLU A 4 15.12 -27.71 -19.89
CA GLU A 4 14.93 -27.93 -21.32
C GLU A 4 13.50 -28.39 -21.63
N ALA A 5 12.97 -29.33 -20.83
CA ALA A 5 11.57 -29.76 -20.94
C ALA A 5 10.59 -28.60 -20.71
N VAL A 6 10.87 -27.76 -19.70
CA VAL A 6 10.13 -26.52 -19.41
C VAL A 6 10.19 -25.56 -20.60
N GLN A 7 11.36 -25.28 -21.17
CA GLN A 7 11.49 -24.38 -22.33
C GLN A 7 10.77 -24.90 -23.58
N ASN A 8 10.70 -26.21 -23.77
CA ASN A 8 9.97 -26.82 -24.88
C ASN A 8 8.45 -26.90 -24.62
N GLY A 9 7.98 -26.56 -23.40
CA GLY A 9 6.57 -26.69 -23.02
C GLY A 9 6.07 -28.14 -22.97
N ASP A 10 6.97 -29.08 -22.71
CA ASP A 10 6.69 -30.52 -22.69
C ASP A 10 6.14 -30.94 -21.32
N LEU A 11 4.81 -30.80 -21.15
CA LEU A 11 4.11 -31.06 -19.88
C LEU A 11 4.33 -32.49 -19.38
N GLU A 12 4.30 -33.48 -20.26
CA GLU A 12 4.48 -34.89 -19.88
C GLU A 12 5.90 -35.13 -19.37
N LYS A 13 6.91 -34.62 -20.08
CA LYS A 13 8.30 -34.77 -19.65
C LYS A 13 8.58 -34.01 -18.36
N VAL A 14 8.02 -32.82 -18.18
CA VAL A 14 8.13 -32.07 -16.92
C VAL A 14 7.47 -32.83 -15.77
N THR A 15 6.28 -33.39 -15.99
CA THR A 15 5.56 -34.21 -15.01
C THR A 15 6.40 -35.41 -14.57
N VAL A 16 6.89 -36.21 -15.53
CA VAL A 16 7.74 -37.38 -15.25
C VAL A 16 8.99 -36.97 -14.48
N LEU A 17 9.68 -35.90 -14.88
CA LEU A 17 10.90 -35.46 -14.21
C LEU A 17 10.64 -35.07 -12.75
N LEU A 18 9.57 -34.31 -12.49
CA LEU A 18 9.17 -33.93 -11.13
C LEU A 18 8.76 -35.16 -10.31
N ASP A 19 8.05 -36.12 -10.91
CA ASP A 19 7.66 -37.37 -10.24
C ASP A 19 8.87 -38.27 -9.92
N THR A 20 9.92 -38.22 -10.73
CA THR A 20 11.21 -38.91 -10.46
C THR A 20 12.09 -38.21 -9.44
N GLY A 21 11.62 -37.12 -8.83
CA GLY A 21 12.32 -36.42 -7.75
C GLY A 21 13.19 -35.23 -8.20
N ALA A 22 12.98 -34.69 -9.41
CA ALA A 22 13.60 -33.43 -9.78
C ALA A 22 13.08 -32.30 -8.88
N ASP A 23 14.00 -31.49 -8.35
CA ASP A 23 13.63 -30.35 -7.51
C ASP A 23 13.03 -29.22 -8.38
N VAL A 24 11.75 -28.90 -8.13
CA VAL A 24 11.02 -27.83 -8.83
C VAL A 24 11.64 -26.45 -8.59
N ASN A 25 12.35 -26.28 -7.48
CA ASN A 25 12.99 -25.03 -7.05
C ASN A 25 14.49 -24.98 -7.36
N GLU A 26 15.03 -25.98 -8.07
CA GLU A 26 16.39 -25.96 -8.58
C GLU A 26 16.61 -24.68 -9.41
N ARG A 27 17.79 -24.08 -9.24
CA ARG A 27 18.19 -22.87 -9.99
C ARG A 27 19.23 -23.23 -11.03
N ASP A 28 19.04 -22.74 -12.25
CA ASP A 28 20.09 -22.88 -13.25
C ASP A 28 21.33 -22.04 -12.90
N GLU A 29 22.49 -22.50 -13.36
CA GLU A 29 23.77 -21.86 -13.04
C GLU A 29 23.95 -20.50 -13.72
N LYS A 30 23.33 -20.30 -14.89
CA LYS A 30 23.62 -19.15 -15.75
C LYS A 30 22.92 -17.87 -15.26
N PHE A 31 21.66 -17.99 -14.88
CA PHE A 31 20.78 -16.87 -14.55
C PHE A 31 20.07 -17.03 -13.21
N PHE A 32 20.35 -18.10 -12.46
CA PHE A 32 19.67 -18.42 -11.20
C PHE A 32 18.14 -18.54 -11.38
N ASN A 33 17.69 -18.89 -12.58
CA ASN A 33 16.26 -19.07 -12.85
C ASN A 33 15.81 -20.43 -12.33
N THR A 34 14.67 -20.46 -11.64
CA THR A 34 13.93 -21.70 -11.34
C THR A 34 13.14 -22.18 -12.56
N ALA A 35 12.56 -23.38 -12.47
CA ALA A 35 11.65 -23.88 -13.50
C ALA A 35 10.49 -22.89 -13.77
N LEU A 36 9.99 -22.23 -12.72
CA LEU A 36 8.94 -21.21 -12.84
C LEU A 36 9.39 -19.94 -13.57
N HIS A 37 10.66 -19.54 -13.46
CA HIS A 37 11.20 -18.44 -14.29
C HIS A 37 11.38 -18.87 -15.75
N ARG A 38 11.80 -20.12 -15.98
CA ARG A 38 12.02 -20.64 -17.33
C ARG A 38 10.72 -20.84 -18.11
N SER A 39 9.60 -21.11 -17.43
CA SER A 39 8.29 -21.28 -18.07
C SER A 39 7.84 -20.02 -18.83
N ILE A 40 8.30 -18.83 -18.43
CA ILE A 40 8.03 -17.56 -19.13
C ILE A 40 8.52 -17.60 -20.59
N PHE A 41 9.60 -18.34 -20.85
CA PHE A 41 10.21 -18.51 -22.17
C PHE A 41 9.78 -19.80 -22.87
N ALA A 42 8.79 -20.54 -22.34
CA ALA A 42 8.38 -21.79 -22.95
C ALA A 42 7.71 -21.54 -24.32
N GLN A 43 8.01 -22.41 -25.28
CA GLN A 43 7.53 -22.28 -26.66
C GLN A 43 6.02 -22.54 -26.80
N ARG A 44 5.44 -23.33 -25.87
CA ARG A 44 4.02 -23.74 -25.84
C ARG A 44 3.58 -24.06 -24.41
N ASN A 45 2.26 -24.19 -24.20
CA ASN A 45 1.65 -24.63 -22.95
C ASN A 45 2.10 -23.83 -21.71
N ARG A 46 2.34 -22.52 -21.88
CA ARG A 46 2.86 -21.67 -20.80
C ARG A 46 1.94 -21.64 -19.56
N PRO A 47 0.61 -21.43 -19.70
CA PRO A 47 -0.29 -21.42 -18.55
C PRO A 47 -0.32 -22.76 -17.82
N GLU A 48 -0.49 -23.86 -18.54
CA GLU A 48 -0.59 -25.21 -17.97
C GLU A 48 0.72 -25.65 -17.30
N LEU A 49 1.85 -25.21 -17.85
CA LEU A 49 3.17 -25.46 -17.27
C LEU A 49 3.36 -24.68 -15.96
N ILE A 50 2.87 -23.45 -15.89
CA ILE A 50 2.89 -22.65 -14.66
C ILE A 50 2.01 -23.32 -13.60
N ASP A 51 0.81 -23.76 -13.96
CA ASP A 51 -0.09 -24.47 -13.05
C ASP A 51 0.54 -25.74 -12.50
N LEU A 52 1.13 -26.54 -13.39
CA LEU A 52 1.86 -27.74 -13.00
C LEU A 52 2.96 -27.39 -12.01
N LEU A 53 3.85 -26.44 -12.34
CA LEU A 53 4.98 -26.09 -11.47
C LEU A 53 4.52 -25.57 -10.10
N ILE A 54 3.52 -24.68 -10.05
CA ILE A 54 2.97 -24.15 -8.80
C ILE A 54 2.32 -25.26 -7.98
N SER A 55 1.53 -26.15 -8.60
CA SER A 55 0.92 -27.30 -7.92
C SER A 55 1.94 -28.28 -7.34
N ARG A 56 3.16 -28.30 -7.89
CA ARG A 56 4.29 -29.11 -7.43
C ARG A 56 5.17 -28.40 -6.40
N GLY A 57 4.75 -27.22 -5.90
CA GLY A 57 5.44 -26.48 -4.85
C GLY A 57 6.54 -25.54 -5.35
N ALA A 58 6.43 -25.04 -6.58
CA ALA A 58 7.32 -23.98 -7.06
C ALA A 58 7.19 -22.71 -6.20
N ASP A 59 8.32 -22.22 -5.72
CA ASP A 59 8.41 -20.99 -4.94
C ASP A 59 8.20 -19.78 -5.85
N CYS A 60 7.03 -19.15 -5.74
CA CYS A 60 6.65 -17.95 -6.47
C CYS A 60 7.47 -16.71 -6.03
N ASN A 61 8.11 -16.74 -4.86
CA ASN A 61 8.95 -15.68 -4.33
C ASN A 61 10.44 -15.86 -4.63
N ALA A 62 10.83 -16.96 -5.30
CA ALA A 62 12.22 -17.17 -5.68
C ALA A 62 12.69 -16.04 -6.60
N LEU A 63 13.89 -15.52 -6.33
CA LEU A 63 14.50 -14.45 -7.11
C LEU A 63 15.58 -15.01 -8.04
N ASN A 64 15.58 -14.57 -9.29
CA ASN A 64 16.66 -14.85 -10.24
C ASN A 64 17.84 -13.87 -10.08
N LYS A 65 18.85 -13.97 -10.96
CA LYS A 65 20.04 -13.10 -10.95
C LYS A 65 19.74 -11.60 -11.13
N LYS A 66 18.57 -11.25 -11.67
CA LYS A 66 18.11 -9.84 -11.78
C LYS A 66 17.29 -9.39 -10.57
N TYR A 67 17.18 -10.20 -9.52
CA TYR A 67 16.30 -9.96 -8.38
C TYR A 67 14.82 -9.83 -8.76
N LEU A 68 14.40 -10.57 -9.79
CA LEU A 68 13.01 -10.64 -10.21
C LEU A 68 12.43 -11.98 -9.81
N THR A 69 11.18 -11.99 -9.33
CA THR A 69 10.35 -13.20 -9.30
C THR A 69 9.92 -13.60 -10.72
N ALA A 70 9.34 -14.79 -10.86
CA ALA A 70 8.87 -15.23 -12.16
C ALA A 70 7.71 -14.38 -12.72
N SER A 71 6.82 -13.87 -11.85
CA SER A 71 5.75 -12.94 -12.25
C SER A 71 6.30 -11.55 -12.62
N GLU A 72 7.33 -11.06 -11.92
CA GLU A 72 8.01 -9.80 -12.27
C GLU A 72 8.80 -9.93 -13.59
N LEU A 73 9.39 -11.09 -13.84
CA LEU A 73 10.05 -11.39 -15.11
C LEU A 73 9.05 -11.41 -16.28
N ALA A 74 7.82 -11.90 -16.06
CA ALA A 74 6.75 -11.83 -17.05
C ALA A 74 6.39 -10.37 -17.39
N LEU A 75 6.31 -9.49 -16.40
CA LEU A 75 6.12 -8.05 -16.62
C LEU A 75 7.29 -7.40 -17.36
N GLU A 76 8.54 -7.74 -17.04
CA GLU A 76 9.72 -7.26 -17.79
C GLU A 76 9.64 -7.63 -19.27
N LYS A 77 8.99 -8.76 -19.59
CA LYS A 77 8.74 -9.24 -20.95
C LYS A 77 7.43 -8.77 -21.56
N LYS A 78 6.68 -7.90 -20.88
CA LYS A 78 5.37 -7.37 -21.31
C LYS A 78 4.34 -8.48 -21.56
N LEU A 79 4.37 -9.52 -20.72
CA LEU A 79 3.46 -10.66 -20.76
C LEU A 79 2.42 -10.52 -19.64
N ASP A 80 1.61 -9.47 -19.69
CA ASP A 80 0.71 -9.08 -18.61
C ASP A 80 -0.32 -10.17 -18.28
N ASP A 81 -0.89 -10.82 -19.30
CA ASP A 81 -1.85 -11.92 -19.10
C ASP A 81 -1.23 -13.11 -18.36
N LEU A 82 0.05 -13.40 -18.66
CA LEU A 82 0.79 -14.46 -17.98
C LEU A 82 1.11 -14.07 -16.55
N ALA A 83 1.50 -12.81 -16.31
CA ALA A 83 1.72 -12.29 -14.96
C ALA A 83 0.44 -12.36 -14.12
N LYS A 84 -0.71 -11.94 -14.67
CA LYS A 84 -2.02 -12.06 -14.03
C LYS A 84 -2.36 -13.51 -13.69
N HIS A 85 -2.14 -14.43 -14.63
CA HIS A 85 -2.35 -15.86 -14.41
C HIS A 85 -1.51 -16.38 -13.24
N MET A 86 -0.23 -16.00 -13.18
CA MET A 86 0.65 -16.38 -12.07
C MET A 86 0.18 -15.85 -10.72
N ILE A 87 -0.23 -14.57 -10.65
CA ILE A 87 -0.77 -13.98 -9.42
C ILE A 87 -2.07 -14.67 -9.00
N LEU A 88 -2.95 -14.98 -9.95
CA LEU A 88 -4.19 -15.71 -9.67
C LEU A 88 -3.88 -17.06 -9.00
N ARG A 89 -2.98 -17.86 -9.60
CA ARG A 89 -2.60 -19.19 -9.09
C ARG A 89 -1.83 -19.12 -7.77
N GLU A 90 -0.95 -18.13 -7.62
CA GLU A 90 -0.21 -17.90 -6.38
C GLU A 90 -1.16 -17.58 -5.21
N THR A 91 -2.21 -16.79 -5.47
CA THR A 91 -3.11 -16.26 -4.44
C THR A 91 -4.44 -17.02 -4.31
N GLU A 92 -4.60 -18.14 -5.02
CA GLU A 92 -5.82 -18.95 -5.00
C GLU A 92 -6.02 -19.66 -3.65
N HIS A 93 -4.93 -20.18 -3.08
CA HIS A 93 -4.97 -20.98 -1.84
C HIS A 93 -4.55 -20.20 -0.59
N ILE A 94 -4.31 -18.89 -0.73
CA ILE A 94 -3.80 -18.02 0.31
C ILE A 94 -4.90 -17.05 0.75
N ASP A 95 -4.96 -16.75 2.05
CA ASP A 95 -5.84 -15.72 2.58
C ASP A 95 -5.58 -14.35 1.91
N ASN A 96 -6.64 -13.58 1.65
CA ASN A 96 -6.53 -12.31 0.95
C ASN A 96 -5.56 -11.36 1.66
N HIS A 97 -5.58 -11.27 3.00
CA HIS A 97 -4.65 -10.41 3.72
C HIS A 97 -3.20 -10.82 3.48
N LEU A 98 -2.90 -12.12 3.50
CA LEU A 98 -1.55 -12.60 3.22
C LEU A 98 -1.15 -12.37 1.76
N ALA A 99 -2.08 -12.50 0.81
CA ALA A 99 -1.84 -12.18 -0.60
C ALA A 99 -1.45 -10.70 -0.79
N TYR A 100 -2.23 -9.77 -0.22
CA TYR A 100 -1.91 -8.33 -0.26
C TYR A 100 -0.60 -8.01 0.46
N PHE A 101 -0.36 -8.59 1.64
CA PHE A 101 0.88 -8.44 2.39
C PHE A 101 2.12 -8.82 1.56
N LEU A 102 2.07 -9.97 0.88
CA LEU A 102 3.20 -10.44 0.07
C LEU A 102 3.46 -9.53 -1.13
N LEU A 103 2.43 -9.08 -1.85
CA LEU A 103 2.61 -8.21 -3.02
C LEU A 103 3.04 -6.79 -2.66
N ILE A 104 2.49 -6.22 -1.58
CA ILE A 104 2.96 -4.92 -1.08
C ILE A 104 4.45 -5.01 -0.72
N ARG A 105 4.86 -6.09 -0.05
CA ARG A 105 6.27 -6.32 0.29
C ARG A 105 7.19 -6.42 -0.92
N ARG A 106 6.73 -6.98 -2.05
CA ARG A 106 7.49 -7.01 -3.31
C ARG A 106 7.73 -5.59 -3.87
N GLY A 107 6.81 -4.67 -3.59
CA GLY A 107 6.90 -3.27 -4.00
C GLY A 107 6.77 -3.08 -5.52
N ASN A 108 6.05 -3.98 -6.19
CA ASN A 108 5.71 -3.87 -7.61
C ASN A 108 4.23 -3.46 -7.74
N LEU A 109 4.01 -2.20 -8.12
CA LEU A 109 2.67 -1.60 -8.23
C LEU A 109 1.76 -2.35 -9.21
N GLN A 110 2.30 -2.72 -10.37
CA GLN A 110 1.51 -3.39 -11.41
C GLN A 110 0.99 -4.75 -10.95
N LEU A 111 1.81 -5.51 -10.21
CA LEU A 111 1.35 -6.79 -9.64
C LEU A 111 0.27 -6.58 -8.57
N LEU A 112 0.38 -5.53 -7.76
CA LEU A 112 -0.64 -5.20 -6.77
C LEU A 112 -1.96 -4.81 -7.45
N GLU A 113 -1.91 -3.96 -8.47
CA GLU A 113 -3.08 -3.58 -9.29
C GLU A 113 -3.73 -4.80 -9.95
N PHE A 114 -2.91 -5.76 -10.41
CA PHE A 114 -3.44 -7.01 -10.95
C PHE A 114 -4.20 -7.81 -9.90
N LEU A 115 -3.66 -7.94 -8.67
CA LEU A 115 -4.37 -8.61 -7.57
C LEU A 115 -5.70 -7.93 -7.24
N ILE A 116 -5.71 -6.60 -7.15
CA ILE A 116 -6.91 -5.78 -6.94
C ILE A 116 -7.96 -6.12 -8.02
N SER A 117 -7.54 -6.10 -9.29
CA SER A 117 -8.43 -6.39 -10.42
C SER A 117 -8.97 -7.83 -10.43
N ILE A 118 -8.17 -8.80 -9.98
CA ILE A 118 -8.52 -10.23 -9.97
C ILE A 118 -9.52 -10.54 -8.85
N LYS A 119 -9.28 -10.02 -7.64
CA LYS A 119 -10.10 -10.36 -6.48
C LYS A 119 -11.45 -9.64 -6.51
N SER A 120 -11.54 -8.46 -7.15
CA SER A 120 -12.78 -7.70 -7.37
C SER A 120 -13.64 -7.64 -6.10
N LEU A 121 -13.00 -7.29 -4.98
CA LEU A 121 -13.66 -7.22 -3.67
C LEU A 121 -14.52 -5.96 -3.60
N LYS A 122 -15.38 -5.88 -2.58
CA LYS A 122 -16.01 -4.61 -2.27
C LYS A 122 -14.92 -3.61 -1.85
N TYR A 123 -15.04 -2.38 -2.33
CA TYR A 123 -14.07 -1.31 -2.09
C TYR A 123 -13.71 -1.16 -0.60
N GLU A 124 -14.70 -1.18 0.30
CA GLU A 124 -14.50 -1.06 1.75
C GLU A 124 -13.69 -2.23 2.35
N ASP A 125 -14.05 -3.47 1.98
CA ASP A 125 -13.39 -4.68 2.47
C ASP A 125 -11.93 -4.74 1.98
N GLU A 126 -11.72 -4.35 0.72
CA GLU A 126 -10.39 -4.33 0.09
C GLU A 126 -9.44 -3.36 0.79
N ILE A 127 -9.91 -2.15 1.07
CA ILE A 127 -9.10 -1.11 1.71
C ILE A 127 -8.75 -1.49 3.13
N LEU A 128 -9.69 -2.09 3.87
CA LEU A 128 -9.41 -2.59 5.20
C LEU A 128 -8.31 -3.66 5.20
N ILE A 129 -8.33 -4.57 4.21
CA ILE A 129 -7.31 -5.61 4.05
C ILE A 129 -5.94 -4.98 3.72
N ILE A 130 -5.91 -4.02 2.79
CA ILE A 130 -4.69 -3.30 2.39
C ILE A 130 -4.11 -2.52 3.58
N ALA A 131 -4.96 -1.79 4.32
CA ALA A 131 -4.58 -1.03 5.50
C ALA A 131 -3.95 -1.93 6.58
N LYS A 132 -4.58 -3.08 6.83
CA LYS A 132 -4.09 -4.08 7.79
C LYS A 132 -2.71 -4.63 7.36
N ALA A 133 -2.56 -5.02 6.10
CA ALA A 133 -1.31 -5.54 5.57
C ALA A 133 -0.18 -4.49 5.64
N TYR A 134 -0.47 -3.25 5.27
CA TYR A 134 0.48 -2.13 5.32
C TYR A 134 0.88 -1.79 6.76
N GLY A 135 -0.09 -1.73 7.68
CA GLY A 135 0.17 -1.52 9.11
C GLY A 135 1.07 -2.61 9.70
N GLU A 136 0.85 -3.88 9.34
CA GLU A 136 1.70 -4.99 9.78
C GLU A 136 3.15 -4.85 9.26
N LEU A 137 3.33 -4.44 8.00
CA LEU A 137 4.67 -4.22 7.41
C LEU A 137 5.43 -3.09 8.11
N LYS A 138 4.74 -1.99 8.40
CA LYS A 138 5.32 -0.86 9.15
C LYS A 138 5.67 -1.26 10.59
N LEU A 139 4.80 -2.00 11.29
CA LEU A 139 5.08 -2.51 12.64
C LEU A 139 6.30 -3.46 12.67
N LYS A 140 6.49 -4.24 11.60
CA LYS A 140 7.64 -5.14 11.45
C LYS A 140 8.91 -4.45 10.94
N ASN A 141 8.88 -3.13 10.75
CA ASN A 141 9.99 -2.34 10.17
C ASN A 141 10.50 -2.92 8.83
N VAL A 142 9.58 -3.45 8.01
CA VAL A 142 9.93 -3.94 6.68
C VAL A 142 10.07 -2.75 5.74
N PRO A 143 11.25 -2.52 5.13
CA PRO A 143 11.43 -1.39 4.23
C PRO A 143 10.62 -1.60 2.96
N LEU A 144 9.81 -0.60 2.60
CA LEU A 144 9.05 -0.57 1.34
C LEU A 144 9.66 0.45 0.40
N LYS A 145 9.44 0.26 -0.90
CA LYS A 145 9.88 1.23 -1.92
C LYS A 145 9.04 2.49 -1.81
N GLU A 146 9.65 3.66 -1.99
CA GLU A 146 9.00 4.97 -1.83
C GLU A 146 7.69 5.10 -2.64
N HIS A 147 7.71 4.66 -3.91
CA HIS A 147 6.53 4.70 -4.77
C HIS A 147 5.39 3.78 -4.30
N MET A 148 5.71 2.67 -3.62
CA MET A 148 4.71 1.77 -3.04
C MET A 148 4.06 2.42 -1.83
N GLU A 149 4.85 3.06 -0.97
CA GLU A 149 4.31 3.79 0.19
C GLU A 149 3.43 4.96 -0.24
N ALA A 150 3.86 5.73 -1.23
CA ALA A 150 3.08 6.85 -1.77
C ALA A 150 1.72 6.38 -2.29
N TYR A 151 1.70 5.30 -3.08
CA TYR A 151 0.46 4.73 -3.62
C TYR A 151 -0.49 4.22 -2.53
N LEU A 152 0.03 3.52 -1.51
CA LEU A 152 -0.79 3.03 -0.41
C LEU A 152 -1.37 4.18 0.41
N ASN A 153 -0.55 5.20 0.71
CA ASN A 153 -1.02 6.38 1.42
C ASN A 153 -2.12 7.10 0.61
N GLU A 154 -1.99 7.21 -0.71
CA GLU A 154 -3.02 7.80 -1.57
C GLU A 154 -4.35 7.03 -1.50
N ILE A 155 -4.31 5.69 -1.59
CA ILE A 155 -5.52 4.85 -1.46
C ILE A 155 -6.20 5.07 -0.12
N LEU A 156 -5.42 5.04 0.98
CA LEU A 156 -5.95 5.15 2.33
C LEU A 156 -6.52 6.55 2.61
N ILE A 157 -5.82 7.61 2.18
CA ILE A 157 -6.31 9.00 2.30
C ILE A 157 -7.61 9.20 1.53
N ASN A 158 -7.68 8.66 0.31
CA ASN A 158 -8.89 8.75 -0.50
C ASN A 158 -10.06 8.02 0.17
N HIS A 159 -9.83 6.85 0.77
CA HIS A 159 -10.87 6.12 1.50
C HIS A 159 -11.42 6.89 2.71
N ASP A 160 -10.52 7.42 3.54
CA ASP A 160 -10.89 8.22 4.72
C ASP A 160 -11.74 9.44 4.31
N TYR A 161 -11.44 10.03 3.15
CA TYR A 161 -12.23 11.13 2.59
C TYR A 161 -13.67 10.72 2.18
N TRP A 162 -13.88 9.49 1.67
CA TRP A 162 -15.20 9.01 1.27
C TRP A 162 -16.08 8.60 2.45
N LEU A 163 -15.53 7.93 3.49
CA LEU A 163 -16.26 7.55 4.70
C LEU A 163 -16.86 8.76 5.45
N VAL A 164 -16.11 9.87 5.48
CA VAL A 164 -16.55 11.13 6.12
C VAL A 164 -17.71 11.80 5.38
N ASN A 165 -17.89 11.50 4.08
CA ASN A 165 -18.86 12.18 3.23
C ASN A 165 -20.17 11.41 2.97
N ASP A 166 -20.20 10.08 3.12
CA ASP A 166 -21.37 9.25 2.69
C ASP A 166 -22.26 8.68 3.83
N GLY A 167 -21.80 8.58 5.09
CA GLY A 167 -22.60 7.96 6.17
C GLY A 167 -23.69 8.89 6.73
N GLY A 168 -24.98 8.61 6.53
CA GLY A 168 -26.15 9.48 6.81
C GLY A 168 -26.36 10.05 8.24
N GLY A 169 -26.90 11.29 8.31
CA GLY A 169 -27.23 11.99 9.55
C GLY A 169 -27.91 13.36 9.30
N GLY A 170 -29.02 13.39 8.56
CA GLY A 170 -29.52 14.59 7.86
C GLY A 170 -30.13 15.76 8.66
N ARG A 171 -30.42 15.64 9.97
CA ARG A 171 -31.03 16.75 10.75
C ARG A 171 -30.12 17.40 11.79
N GLN A 172 -29.40 16.61 12.59
CA GLN A 172 -28.40 17.14 13.53
C GLN A 172 -27.25 17.85 12.78
N ARG A 173 -26.82 17.30 11.63
CA ARG A 173 -25.71 17.85 10.83
C ARG A 173 -25.98 19.17 10.13
N LYS A 174 -27.24 19.57 9.93
CA LYS A 174 -27.54 20.87 9.28
C LYS A 174 -27.28 22.03 10.25
N GLN A 175 -27.56 21.81 11.54
CA GLN A 175 -27.24 22.76 12.61
C GLN A 175 -25.73 22.78 12.91
N ASP A 176 -25.09 21.60 12.98
CA ASP A 176 -23.65 21.52 13.25
C ASP A 176 -22.79 22.06 12.09
N ARG A 177 -23.17 21.83 10.81
CA ARG A 177 -22.47 22.44 9.66
C ARG A 177 -22.56 23.97 9.65
N VAL A 178 -23.71 24.54 9.99
CA VAL A 178 -23.87 26.02 10.03
C VAL A 178 -23.03 26.62 11.15
N GLN A 179 -23.00 25.97 12.31
CA GLN A 179 -22.17 26.40 13.44
C GLN A 179 -20.66 26.28 13.14
N ASN A 180 -20.24 25.21 12.44
CA ASN A 180 -18.83 24.98 12.12
C ASN A 180 -18.31 25.87 10.99
N VAL A 181 -19.13 26.16 9.97
CA VAL A 181 -18.78 27.15 8.95
C VAL A 181 -18.63 28.55 9.55
N HIS A 182 -19.46 28.90 10.54
CA HIS A 182 -19.31 30.16 11.27
C HIS A 182 -18.01 30.20 12.08
N ARG A 183 -17.69 29.14 12.85
CA ARG A 183 -16.43 29.05 13.60
C ARG A 183 -15.19 29.10 12.72
N ILE A 184 -15.20 28.44 11.56
CA ILE A 184 -14.08 28.48 10.59
C ILE A 184 -13.91 29.89 10.02
N ARG A 185 -15.01 30.59 9.69
CA ARG A 185 -14.94 31.97 9.21
C ARG A 185 -14.33 32.90 10.27
N GLU A 186 -14.77 32.79 11.53
CA GLU A 186 -14.22 33.57 12.64
C GLU A 186 -12.73 33.27 12.88
N ILE A 187 -12.28 32.02 12.74
CA ILE A 187 -10.85 31.67 12.81
C ILE A 187 -10.08 32.36 11.68
N VAL A 188 -10.56 32.26 10.45
CA VAL A 188 -9.88 32.85 9.27
C VAL A 188 -9.79 34.36 9.38
N ASP A 189 -10.85 35.02 9.85
CA ASP A 189 -10.86 36.47 9.99
C ASP A 189 -9.93 36.93 11.12
N ASN A 190 -9.89 36.22 12.26
CA ASN A 190 -8.91 36.50 13.32
C ASN A 190 -7.47 36.25 12.87
N VAL A 191 -7.20 35.18 12.11
CA VAL A 191 -5.86 34.92 11.55
C VAL A 191 -5.46 36.01 10.56
N ARG A 192 -6.38 36.46 9.69
CA ARG A 192 -6.10 37.57 8.76
C ARG A 192 -5.81 38.87 9.49
N GLU A 193 -6.58 39.19 10.53
CA GLU A 193 -6.35 40.39 11.33
C GLU A 193 -5.02 40.33 12.08
N LEU A 194 -4.61 39.16 12.58
CA LEU A 194 -3.29 38.96 13.17
C LEU A 194 -2.16 39.15 12.15
N VAL A 195 -2.28 38.57 10.95
CA VAL A 195 -1.27 38.69 9.88
C VAL A 195 -1.19 40.11 9.30
N THR A 196 -2.29 40.87 9.36
CA THR A 196 -2.34 42.24 8.82
C THR A 196 -1.85 43.27 9.85
N SER A 197 -2.07 43.00 11.14
CA SER A 197 -1.82 43.98 12.22
C SER A 197 -0.50 43.78 12.95
N TYR A 198 0.16 42.62 12.78
CA TYR A 198 1.40 42.26 13.47
C TYR A 198 2.47 41.80 12.45
N ASP A 199 3.73 42.17 12.67
CA ASP A 199 4.83 41.85 11.76
C ASP A 199 5.28 40.40 11.94
N ASN A 200 5.33 39.63 10.85
CA ASN A 200 5.73 38.23 10.83
C ASN A 200 7.22 38.01 11.16
N TYR A 201 8.03 39.08 11.20
CA TYR A 201 9.48 38.99 11.46
C TYR A 201 9.92 39.63 12.78
N ASN A 202 9.01 40.27 13.52
CA ASN A 202 9.31 40.89 14.81
C ASN A 202 8.35 40.39 15.90
N LEU A 203 8.82 39.48 16.75
CA LEU A 203 8.03 38.81 17.79
C LEU A 203 7.96 39.59 19.12
N MET A 204 8.42 40.85 19.15
CA MET A 204 8.48 41.67 20.37
C MET A 204 7.19 42.49 20.61
N ASP A 205 6.23 42.40 19.69
CA ASP A 205 5.05 43.26 19.58
C ASP A 205 3.78 42.54 20.09
N VAL A 206 3.95 41.50 20.91
CA VAL A 206 2.86 40.65 21.41
C VAL A 206 2.15 41.36 22.58
N ASP A 207 0.95 41.86 22.33
CA ASP A 207 0.09 42.49 23.33
C ASP A 207 -1.05 41.57 23.80
N SER A 208 -1.80 42.01 24.80
CA SER A 208 -2.92 41.24 25.36
C SER A 208 -4.03 40.93 24.33
N ILE A 209 -4.14 41.74 23.27
CA ILE A 209 -5.12 41.53 22.19
C ILE A 209 -4.66 40.39 21.27
N PHE A 210 -3.36 40.34 20.93
CA PHE A 210 -2.77 39.21 20.21
C PHE A 210 -3.02 37.89 20.93
N LEU A 211 -2.72 37.84 22.24
CA LEU A 211 -2.90 36.63 23.04
C LEU A 211 -4.37 36.21 23.15
N LEU A 212 -5.28 37.16 23.28
CA LEU A 212 -6.71 36.88 23.34
C LEU A 212 -7.22 36.26 22.03
N ARG A 213 -6.80 36.82 20.88
CA ARG A 213 -7.17 36.30 19.55
C ARG A 213 -6.55 34.94 19.29
N LEU A 214 -5.30 34.73 19.71
CA LEU A 214 -4.64 33.43 19.61
C LEU A 214 -5.34 32.38 20.49
N SER A 215 -5.71 32.70 21.72
CA SER A 215 -6.51 31.82 22.59
C SER A 215 -7.84 31.47 21.95
N TYR A 216 -8.54 32.47 21.39
CA TYR A 216 -9.83 32.27 20.73
C TYR A 216 -9.72 31.38 19.48
N ILE A 217 -8.68 31.56 18.67
CA ILE A 217 -8.37 30.68 17.53
C ILE A 217 -8.12 29.25 18.05
N LEU A 218 -7.29 29.09 19.07
CA LEU A 218 -6.96 27.78 19.64
C LEU A 218 -8.17 27.07 20.26
N GLU A 219 -9.03 27.79 20.96
CA GLU A 219 -10.26 27.28 21.56
C GLU A 219 -11.28 26.84 20.50
N ASN A 220 -11.43 27.62 19.42
CA ASN A 220 -12.34 27.24 18.33
C ASN A 220 -11.78 26.10 17.48
N ILE A 221 -10.46 26.05 17.26
CA ILE A 221 -9.78 24.90 16.67
C ILE A 221 -9.96 23.67 17.58
N PHE A 222 -9.84 23.82 18.89
CA PHE A 222 -10.07 22.75 19.87
C PHE A 222 -11.52 22.26 19.84
N PHE A 223 -12.50 23.16 19.72
CA PHE A 223 -13.91 22.78 19.67
C PHE A 223 -14.25 22.04 18.36
N ILE A 224 -13.73 22.52 17.23
CA ILE A 224 -13.79 21.81 15.94
C ILE A 224 -13.10 20.43 16.08
N ARG A 225 -11.92 20.37 16.71
CA ARG A 225 -11.17 19.13 17.02
C ARG A 225 -11.92 18.16 17.93
N ASN A 226 -12.79 18.63 18.82
CA ASN A 226 -13.59 17.78 19.72
C ASN A 226 -14.91 17.31 19.09
N GLN A 227 -15.48 18.06 18.13
CA GLN A 227 -16.65 17.63 17.35
C GLN A 227 -16.27 16.74 16.14
N TYR A 228 -15.08 16.93 15.58
CA TYR A 228 -14.46 16.03 14.60
C TYR A 228 -13.35 15.23 15.30
N LYS A 229 -13.74 14.15 16.00
CA LYS A 229 -12.81 13.23 16.68
C LYS A 229 -11.89 12.44 15.73
N GLU A 230 -12.05 12.60 14.42
CA GLU A 230 -11.38 11.80 13.38
C GLU A 230 -10.68 12.70 12.36
N LEU A 231 -9.79 13.57 12.84
CA LEU A 231 -8.58 13.91 12.08
C LEU A 231 -7.50 12.91 12.53
N PRO A 232 -6.74 12.27 11.62
CA PRO A 232 -5.80 11.20 11.96
C PRO A 232 -4.53 11.78 12.59
N LEU A 233 -4.67 12.35 13.79
CA LEU A 233 -3.59 12.91 14.58
C LEU A 233 -2.78 11.85 15.33
N HIS A 234 -3.21 10.59 15.40
CA HIS A 234 -2.37 9.49 15.89
C HIS A 234 -1.08 9.33 15.05
N HIS A 235 -1.18 9.52 13.73
CA HIS A 235 -0.04 9.43 12.83
C HIS A 235 0.82 10.71 12.82
N VAL A 236 0.22 11.87 13.13
CA VAL A 236 0.97 13.14 13.32
C VAL A 236 1.64 13.19 14.70
N GLU A 237 1.03 12.66 15.76
CA GLU A 237 1.65 12.49 17.09
C GLU A 237 2.78 11.47 17.08
N PHE A 238 2.66 10.38 16.29
CA PHE A 238 3.75 9.44 16.04
C PHE A 238 4.92 10.10 15.28
N CYS A 239 4.62 10.89 14.22
CA CYS A 239 5.63 11.63 13.46
C CYS A 239 6.27 12.81 14.25
N ILE A 240 5.55 13.43 15.19
CA ILE A 240 6.08 14.50 16.06
C ILE A 240 6.85 13.93 17.26
N GLY A 241 6.49 12.73 17.75
CA GLY A 241 7.24 12.00 18.77
C GLY A 241 8.66 11.64 18.32
N GLU A 242 8.83 11.23 17.06
CA GLU A 242 10.14 11.01 16.42
C GLU A 242 10.98 12.30 16.33
N TYR A 243 10.36 13.46 16.08
CA TYR A 243 11.09 14.75 16.03
C TYR A 243 11.52 15.28 17.41
N ARG A 244 10.90 14.84 18.51
CA ARG A 244 11.29 15.21 19.87
C ARG A 244 12.55 14.49 20.36
N ILE A 245 12.86 13.31 19.81
CA ILE A 245 14.04 12.53 20.16
C ILE A 245 15.32 13.14 19.56
N TYR A 246 15.22 13.86 18.43
CA TYR A 246 16.35 14.56 17.80
C TYR A 246 16.68 15.93 18.43
N LEU A 247 15.86 16.45 19.35
CA LEU A 247 16.11 17.74 20.04
C LEU A 247 16.56 17.59 21.50
N TYR A 248 16.61 16.37 22.05
CA TYR A 248 16.98 16.11 23.45
C TYR A 248 17.91 14.90 23.63
N CYS A 249 18.76 14.61 22.65
CA CYS A 249 19.99 13.86 22.91
C CYS A 249 21.15 14.88 22.94
N PRO A 250 21.99 14.91 23.99
CA PRO A 250 22.93 16.00 24.26
C PRO A 250 24.02 16.17 23.20
#